data_AF-A0A8J6MXU5-F1
#
_entry.id   AF-A0A8J6MXU5-F1
#
_cell.length_a   1.000
_cell.length_b   1.000
_cell.length_c   1.000
_cell.angle_alpha   90.00
_cell.angle_beta   90.00
_cell.angle_gamma   90.00
#
_symmetry.space_group_name_H-M   'P 1'
#
loop_
_entity.id
_entity.type
_entity.pdbx_description
1 polymer ?
#
loop_
_entity_poly.entity_id
_entity_poly.type
_entity_poly.pdbx_seq_one_letter_code
_entity_poly.pdbx_strand_id
1 'polypeptide(L)'
;MTGLFEEYSQIIPQFSLFQESLQNPIPTHLRINRLLTEPTSLTTLLKEKGVQLIPSIKRYDTLFFAPGLTSPGNLLEYFLGYIHPQALTSAIASIALA
;
A
#
# COMPACT_ATOMS: atom_id res chain seq x y z
N MET A 1 -4.49 -14.74 22.24
CA MET A 1 -5.77 -14.21 21.73
C MET A 1 -6.45 -15.30 20.94
N THR A 2 -7.18 -16.20 21.60
CA THR A 2 -7.96 -17.24 20.91
C THR A 2 -9.44 -16.92 21.09
N GLY A 3 -10.15 -16.69 19.98
CA GLY A 3 -11.61 -16.50 19.95
C GLY A 3 -12.13 -15.20 19.33
N LEU A 4 -11.32 -14.13 19.21
CA LEU A 4 -11.86 -12.81 18.80
C LEU A 4 -12.43 -12.76 17.37
N PHE A 5 -11.99 -13.69 16.50
CA PHE A 5 -12.38 -13.74 15.10
C PHE A 5 -13.11 -15.03 14.71
N GLU A 6 -13.45 -15.91 15.67
CA GLU A 6 -13.93 -17.26 15.38
C GLU A 6 -15.25 -17.27 14.59
N GLU A 7 -16.12 -16.29 14.85
CA GLU A 7 -17.39 -16.11 14.14
C GLU A 7 -17.20 -15.89 12.63
N TYR A 8 -16.06 -15.31 12.21
CA TYR A 8 -15.76 -15.10 10.80
C TYR A 8 -15.42 -16.39 10.04
N SER A 9 -15.17 -17.51 10.75
CA SER A 9 -14.96 -18.82 10.10
C SER A 9 -16.15 -19.25 9.23
N GLN A 10 -17.35 -18.74 9.51
CA GLN A 10 -18.55 -19.02 8.74
C GLN A 10 -18.59 -18.31 7.37
N ILE A 11 -17.82 -17.22 7.20
CA ILE A 11 -17.85 -16.40 5.98
C ILE A 11 -16.50 -16.32 5.24
N ILE A 12 -15.40 -16.71 5.90
CA ILE A 12 -14.06 -16.73 5.32
C ILE A 12 -13.69 -18.17 4.94
N PRO A 13 -13.66 -18.53 3.64
CA PRO A 13 -13.42 -19.92 3.20
C PRO A 13 -12.10 -20.52 3.67
N GLN A 14 -11.07 -19.69 3.86
CA GLN A 14 -9.72 -20.08 4.29
C GLN A 14 -9.36 -19.39 5.61
N PHE A 15 -10.20 -19.59 6.63
CA PHE A 15 -10.12 -18.87 7.90
C PHE A 15 -8.75 -19.00 8.61
N SER A 16 -8.10 -20.15 8.52
CA SER A 16 -6.75 -20.35 9.06
C SER A 16 -5.71 -19.41 8.43
N LEU A 17 -5.75 -19.23 7.11
CA LEU A 17 -4.86 -18.30 6.40
C LEU A 17 -5.17 -16.84 6.76
N PHE A 18 -6.44 -16.51 6.99
CA PHE A 18 -6.81 -15.20 7.51
C PHE A 18 -6.19 -14.95 8.89
N GLN A 19 -6.34 -15.89 9.83
CA GLN A 19 -5.75 -15.76 11.17
C GLN A 19 -4.22 -15.67 11.12
N GLU A 20 -3.56 -16.45 10.27
CA GLU A 20 -2.12 -16.34 10.02
C GLU A 20 -1.76 -14.94 9.51
N SER A 21 -2.55 -14.41 8.56
CA SER A 21 -2.28 -13.09 7.97
C SER A 21 -2.32 -11.95 8.99
N LEU A 22 -3.17 -12.04 10.02
CA LEU A 22 -3.30 -11.03 11.08
C LEU A 22 -2.02 -10.85 11.92
N GLN A 23 -1.11 -11.83 11.90
CA GLN A 23 0.17 -11.74 12.60
C GLN A 23 1.19 -10.89 11.85
N ASN A 24 0.95 -10.61 10.57
CA ASN A 24 1.84 -9.80 9.76
C ASN A 24 1.61 -8.31 10.04
N PRO A 25 2.68 -7.48 10.02
CA PRO A 25 2.54 -6.04 10.08
C PRO A 25 1.75 -5.53 8.87
N ILE A 26 0.99 -4.44 9.08
CA ILE A 26 0.25 -3.80 8.00
C ILE A 26 1.25 -3.29 6.95
N PRO A 27 1.12 -3.68 5.67
CA PRO A 27 2.06 -3.28 4.64
C PRO A 27 1.91 -1.81 4.28
N THR A 28 3.02 -1.08 4.23
CA THR A 28 3.04 0.32 3.77
C THR A 28 2.83 0.38 2.25
N HIS A 29 1.76 1.05 1.86
CA HIS A 29 1.42 1.29 0.47
C HIS A 29 1.38 2.79 0.18
N LEU A 30 1.85 3.16 -1.01
CA LEU A 30 1.85 4.52 -1.51
C LEU A 30 1.05 4.57 -2.82
N ARG A 31 0.26 5.63 -2.96
CA ARG A 31 -0.34 6.04 -4.23
C ARG A 31 0.35 7.31 -4.73
N ILE A 32 0.89 7.26 -5.93
CA ILE A 32 1.46 8.44 -6.60
C ILE A 32 0.35 9.32 -7.15
N ASN A 33 0.46 10.62 -6.89
CA ASN A 33 -0.42 11.64 -7.43
C ASN A 33 0.05 12.08 -8.82
N ARG A 34 -0.51 11.44 -9.85
CA ARG A 34 -0.26 11.77 -11.27
C ARG A 34 -0.61 13.22 -11.65
N LEU A 35 -1.42 13.92 -10.86
CA LEU A 35 -1.76 15.31 -11.13
C LEU A 35 -0.59 16.26 -10.85
N LEU A 36 0.35 15.85 -10.01
CA LEU A 36 1.46 16.69 -9.55
C LEU A 36 2.84 16.18 -9.97
N THR A 37 2.96 14.89 -10.32
CA THR A 37 4.24 14.30 -10.69
C THR A 37 4.09 13.13 -11.65
N GLU A 38 5.14 12.86 -12.41
CA GLU A 38 5.22 11.70 -13.28
C GLU A 38 5.72 10.48 -12.47
N PRO A 39 5.01 9.33 -12.48
CA PRO A 39 5.35 8.18 -11.64
C PRO A 39 6.77 7.63 -11.80
N THR A 40 7.27 7.47 -13.03
CA THR A 40 8.60 6.87 -13.26
C THR A 40 9.73 7.75 -12.72
N SER A 41 9.60 9.06 -12.85
CA SER A 41 10.51 10.07 -12.34
C SER A 41 10.53 10.05 -10.81
N LEU A 42 9.35 10.04 -10.18
CA LEU A 42 9.24 9.97 -8.73
C LEU A 42 9.79 8.66 -8.17
N THR A 43 9.52 7.52 -8.82
CA THR A 43 10.06 6.23 -8.35
C THR A 43 11.57 6.16 -8.43
N THR A 44 12.17 6.73 -9.48
CA THR A 44 13.63 6.85 -9.61
C THR A 44 14.21 7.71 -8.48
N LEU A 45 13.63 8.88 -8.24
CA LEU A 45 14.04 9.79 -7.16
C LEU A 45 13.97 9.12 -5.77
N LEU A 46 12.86 8.44 -5.47
CA LEU A 46 12.68 7.75 -4.19
C LEU A 46 13.67 6.59 -4.04
N LYS A 47 13.96 5.87 -5.12
CA LYS A 47 14.97 4.82 -5.13
C LYS A 47 16.37 5.36 -4.84
N GLU A 48 16.74 6.50 -5.42
CA GLU A 48 18.02 7.19 -5.13
C GLU A 48 18.13 7.61 -3.66
N LYS A 49 17.00 7.92 -3.00
CA LYS A 49 16.91 8.18 -1.55
C LYS A 49 16.89 6.92 -0.69
N GLY A 50 17.06 5.74 -1.27
CA GLY A 50 17.04 4.46 -0.56
C GLY A 50 15.64 3.93 -0.24
N VAL A 51 14.57 4.54 -0.79
CA VAL A 51 13.20 4.04 -0.64
C VAL A 51 12.92 3.03 -1.75
N GLN A 52 12.76 1.77 -1.38
CA GLN A 52 12.38 0.72 -2.31
C GLN A 52 10.88 0.79 -2.60
N LEU A 53 10.51 0.86 -3.89
CA LEU A 53 9.13 0.76 -4.35
C LEU A 53 8.95 -0.45 -5.24
N ILE A 54 7.94 -1.25 -4.94
CA ILE A 54 7.55 -2.44 -5.70
C ILE A 54 6.13 -2.20 -6.23
N PRO A 55 5.87 -2.28 -7.55
CA PRO A 55 4.52 -2.13 -8.08
C PRO A 55 3.55 -3.11 -7.42
N SER A 56 2.47 -2.61 -6.81
CA SER A 56 1.46 -3.46 -6.16
C SER A 56 0.61 -4.20 -7.18
N ILE A 57 0.31 -3.56 -8.31
CA ILE A 57 -0.47 -4.13 -9.41
C ILE A 57 0.19 -3.72 -10.73
N LYS A 58 0.66 -4.69 -11.53
CA LYS A 58 1.41 -4.42 -12.77
C LYS A 58 0.71 -3.48 -13.75
N ARG A 59 -0.63 -3.48 -13.76
CA ARG A 59 -1.45 -2.63 -14.66
C ARG A 59 -1.45 -1.15 -14.24
N TYR A 60 -1.18 -0.83 -12.98
CA TYR A 60 -1.30 0.52 -12.44
C TYR A 60 0.05 1.01 -11.93
N ASP A 61 0.63 1.98 -12.63
CA ASP A 61 1.94 2.59 -12.35
C ASP A 61 1.93 3.60 -11.18
N THR A 62 0.80 3.77 -10.48
CA THR A 62 0.69 4.70 -9.34
C THR A 62 0.64 3.98 -8.00
N LEU A 63 0.46 2.66 -7.98
CA LEU A 63 0.26 1.90 -6.75
C LEU A 63 1.52 1.10 -6.42
N PHE A 64 2.14 1.44 -5.29
CA PHE A 64 3.39 0.81 -4.87
C PHE A 64 3.30 0.30 -3.43
N PHE A 65 3.89 -0.87 -3.22
CA PHE A 65 4.29 -1.38 -1.92
C PHE A 65 5.68 -0.84 -1.61
N ALA A 66 5.85 -0.29 -0.41
CA ALA A 66 7.10 0.29 0.07
C ALA A 66 7.62 -0.50 1.28
N PRO A 67 8.27 -1.66 1.07
CA PRO A 67 8.76 -2.49 2.17
C PRO A 67 9.76 -1.70 3.02
N GLY A 68 9.65 -1.81 4.34
CA GLY A 68 10.56 -1.16 5.28
C GLY A 68 10.37 0.35 5.45
N LEU A 69 9.49 1.00 4.68
CA LEU A 69 9.15 2.40 4.87
C LEU A 69 8.16 2.55 6.03
N THR A 70 8.65 3.02 7.18
CA THR A 70 7.86 3.13 8.42
C THR A 70 7.08 4.45 8.53
N SER A 71 7.66 5.55 8.04
CA SER A 71 7.10 6.90 8.21
C SER A 71 6.99 7.64 6.87
N PRO A 72 6.12 7.18 5.96
CA PRO A 72 6.00 7.80 4.63
C PRO A 72 5.50 9.26 4.70
N GLY A 73 4.79 9.63 5.77
CA GLY A 73 4.36 11.01 6.03
C GLY A 73 5.50 11.99 6.36
N ASN A 74 6.72 11.50 6.60
CA ASN A 74 7.88 12.36 6.86
C ASN A 74 8.69 12.65 5.59
N LEU A 75 8.33 12.04 4.46
CA LEU A 75 8.99 12.30 3.19
C LEU A 75 8.61 13.69 2.65
N LEU A 76 9.56 14.39 2.05
CA LEU A 76 9.28 15.67 1.37
C LEU A 76 8.18 15.50 0.31
N GLU A 77 8.19 14.37 -0.38
CA GLU A 77 7.23 13.98 -1.40
C GLU A 77 5.79 13.91 -0.86
N TYR A 78 5.62 13.56 0.43
CA TYR A 78 4.31 13.61 1.07
C TYR A 78 3.85 15.05 1.27
N PHE A 79 4.72 15.91 1.79
CA PHE A 79 4.42 17.34 1.99
C PHE A 79 4.15 18.08 0.67
N LEU A 80 4.83 17.68 -0.41
CA LEU A 80 4.58 18.19 -1.76
C LEU A 80 3.31 17.61 -2.42
N GLY A 81 2.65 16.64 -1.78
CA GLY A 81 1.44 15.98 -2.30
C GLY A 81 1.71 14.99 -3.44
N TYR A 82 2.97 14.62 -3.68
CA TYR A 82 3.35 13.68 -4.73
C TYR A 82 2.99 12.23 -4.40
N ILE A 83 2.98 11.90 -3.10
CA ILE A 83 2.59 10.57 -2.61
C ILE A 83 1.47 10.67 -1.57
N HIS A 84 0.60 9.67 -1.59
CA HIS A 84 -0.41 9.43 -0.56
C HIS A 84 -0.16 8.08 0.08
N PRO A 85 0.25 8.03 1.37
CA PRO A 85 0.21 6.81 2.15
C PRO A 85 -1.24 6.34 2.26
N GLN A 86 -1.56 5.25 1.58
CA GLN A 86 -2.94 4.79 1.44
C GLN A 86 -2.94 3.27 1.39
N ALA A 87 -3.81 2.64 2.19
CA ALA A 87 -4.03 1.20 2.10
C ALA A 87 -4.44 0.81 0.68
N LEU A 88 -3.86 -0.28 0.16
CA LEU A 88 -4.15 -0.74 -1.20
C LEU A 88 -5.64 -1.00 -1.42
N THR A 89 -6.34 -1.49 -0.39
CA THR A 89 -7.79 -1.71 -0.39
C THR A 89 -8.58 -0.43 -0.67
N SER A 90 -8.18 0.71 -0.10
CA SER A 90 -8.80 2.01 -0.36
C SER A 90 -8.48 2.53 -1.76
N ALA A 91 -7.27 2.28 -2.27
CA ALA A 91 -6.87 2.73 -3.60
C ALA A 91 -7.64 2.00 -4.72
N ILE A 92 -7.78 0.67 -4.59
CA ILE A 92 -8.46 -0.18 -5.58
C ILE A 92 -9.93 0.21 -5.76
N ALA A 93 -10.62 0.63 -4.69
CA ALA A 93 -12.01 1.06 -4.78
C ALA A 93 -12.24 2.16 -5.83
N SER A 94 -11.34 3.15 -5.89
CA SER A 94 -11.43 4.24 -6.88
C SER A 94 -11.12 3.79 -8.31
N ILE A 95 -10.34 2.74 -8.47
CA ILE A 95 -10.00 2.16 -9.77
C ILE A 95 -11.16 1.33 -10.31
N ALA A 96 -11.86 0.60 -9.44
CA ALA A 96 -12.98 -0.25 -9.83
C ALA A 96 -14.21 0.55 -10.32
N LEU A 97 -14.34 1.82 -9.91
CA LEU A 97 -15.40 2.70 -10.37
C LEU A 97 -15.18 3.22 -11.81
N ALA A 98 -13.92 3.23 -12.28
CA ALA A 98 -13.51 3.89 -13.51
C ALA A 98 -13.90 3.13 -14.78
#